data_AF-A0ABD3H7I1-F1
#
_entry.id   AF-A0ABD3H7I1-F1
#
_cell.length_a   1.000
_cell.length_b   1.000
_cell.length_c   1.000
_cell.angle_alpha   90.00
_cell.angle_beta   90.00
_cell.angle_gamma   90.00
#
_symmetry.space_group_name_H-M   'P 1'
#
loop_
_entity.id
_entity.type
_entity.pdbx_description
1 polymer ?
#
loop_
_entity_poly.entity_id
_entity_poly.type
_entity_poly.pdbx_seq_one_letter_code
_entity_poly.pdbx_strand_id
1 'polypeptide(L)'
;MFWTSVLTDGLSPLASSNTQVVGDDMHHATVKHILEKHAARLMELKELQELVAFVKGTQFDFINFLKSEKSKSARLEDFSAALRVIGQKLDVELAEGRQDAEFLLGQMRTVGFKEWVVVLATLLRHSEMLLEIFRGDTRLWDAYSKTLQTQDNFLEYEDFLLTLEQDLGITREISESE
;
A
#
# COMPACT_ATOMS: atom_id res chain seq x y z
N MET A 1 -56.97 42.24 44.22
CA MET A 1 -56.24 42.46 45.48
C MET A 1 -54.81 41.98 45.31
N PHE A 2 -53.91 42.64 46.02
CA PHE A 2 -52.49 42.83 45.76
C PHE A 2 -51.59 41.87 46.58
N TRP A 3 -50.45 41.45 45.96
CA TRP A 3 -49.13 41.07 46.52
C TRP A 3 -49.05 39.74 47.33
N THR A 4 -48.00 38.91 47.26
CA THR A 4 -46.55 39.22 47.33
C THR A 4 -45.66 38.17 46.62
N SER A 5 -44.51 38.67 46.16
CA SER A 5 -43.35 37.95 45.62
C SER A 5 -42.45 37.37 46.74
N VAL A 6 -41.76 36.24 46.51
CA VAL A 6 -40.42 35.95 47.04
C VAL A 6 -39.64 35.10 46.02
N LEU A 7 -38.45 35.61 45.69
CA LEU A 7 -37.35 34.98 44.95
C LEU A 7 -36.71 33.83 45.74
N THR A 8 -36.32 32.75 45.06
CA THR A 8 -35.09 32.03 45.39
C THR A 8 -34.36 31.59 44.12
N ASP A 9 -33.11 32.00 44.10
CA ASP A 9 -32.01 31.63 43.20
C ASP A 9 -31.94 30.17 42.77
N GLY A 10 -31.37 30.01 41.57
CA GLY A 10 -30.19 29.16 41.42
C GLY A 10 -30.45 27.67 41.27
N LEU A 11 -30.34 27.19 40.04
CA LEU A 11 -29.33 26.19 39.63
C LEU A 11 -29.67 25.72 38.21
N SER A 12 -28.99 26.29 37.22
CA SER A 12 -28.76 25.58 35.96
C SER A 12 -27.91 24.34 36.27
N PRO A 13 -28.34 23.10 35.95
CA PRO A 13 -27.44 21.98 35.96
C PRO A 13 -26.49 22.11 34.77
N LEU A 14 -25.24 22.31 35.14
CA LEU A 14 -24.01 22.31 34.36
C LEU A 14 -24.04 21.43 33.10
N ALA A 15 -23.53 22.04 32.03
CA ALA A 15 -23.02 21.41 30.83
C ALA A 15 -22.46 20.01 31.09
N SER A 16 -23.17 18.98 30.64
CA SER A 16 -22.73 17.58 30.64
C SER A 16 -22.77 17.04 29.22
N SER A 17 -22.13 17.75 28.29
CA SER A 17 -22.09 17.32 26.88
C SER A 17 -20.77 17.60 26.15
N ASN A 18 -19.78 18.21 26.81
CA ASN A 18 -18.53 18.58 26.12
C ASN A 18 -17.32 17.73 26.55
N THR A 19 -17.34 17.11 27.73
CA THR A 19 -16.22 16.31 28.25
C THR A 19 -16.17 14.91 27.64
N GLN A 20 -17.32 14.31 27.32
CA GLN A 20 -17.42 12.99 26.68
C GLN A 20 -16.88 13.02 25.24
N VAL A 21 -17.24 14.06 24.47
CA VAL A 21 -16.80 14.23 23.08
C VAL A 21 -15.27 14.33 22.98
N VAL A 22 -14.66 15.15 23.85
CA VAL A 22 -13.19 15.31 23.88
C VAL A 22 -12.47 14.03 24.32
N GLY A 23 -13.07 13.25 25.23
CA GLY A 23 -12.54 11.96 25.68
C GLY A 23 -12.61 10.88 24.59
N ASP A 24 -13.76 10.76 23.92
CA ASP A 24 -13.97 9.80 22.84
C ASP A 24 -13.08 10.09 21.63
N ASP A 25 -12.89 11.37 21.29
CA ASP A 25 -11.95 11.81 20.24
C ASP A 25 -10.50 11.49 20.58
N MET A 26 -10.10 11.66 21.84
CA MET A 26 -8.76 11.32 22.32
C MET A 26 -8.50 9.81 22.30
N HIS A 27 -9.49 9.01 22.69
CA HIS A 27 -9.40 7.55 22.61
C HIS A 27 -9.34 7.07 21.16
N HIS A 28 -10.16 7.63 20.27
CA HIS A 28 -10.10 7.35 18.82
C HIS A 28 -8.75 7.72 18.20
N ALA A 29 -8.22 8.90 18.54
CA ALA A 29 -6.90 9.33 18.05
C ALA A 29 -5.79 8.38 18.53
N THR A 30 -5.85 7.93 19.78
CA THR A 30 -4.88 7.00 20.35
C THR A 30 -4.95 5.64 19.66
N VAL A 31 -6.15 5.07 19.50
CA VAL A 31 -6.34 3.80 18.79
C VAL A 31 -5.86 3.90 17.35
N LYS A 32 -6.25 4.96 16.64
CA LYS A 32 -5.79 5.23 15.27
C LYS A 32 -4.26 5.26 15.20
N HIS A 33 -3.60 6.00 16.10
CA HIS A 33 -2.14 6.10 16.13
C HIS A 33 -1.47 4.73 16.35
N ILE A 34 -2.01 3.90 17.24
CA ILE A 34 -1.50 2.54 17.49
C ILE A 34 -1.63 1.67 16.24
N LEU A 35 -2.79 1.71 15.57
CA LEU A 35 -3.04 0.95 14.36
C LEU A 35 -2.11 1.40 13.21
N GLU A 36 -1.95 2.71 13.02
CA GLU A 36 -1.03 3.27 12.02
C GLU A 36 0.42 2.88 12.29
N LYS A 37 0.87 2.95 13.55
CA LYS A 37 2.22 2.54 13.93
C LYS A 37 2.45 1.04 13.72
N HIS A 38 1.45 0.21 14.00
CA HIS A 38 1.54 -1.22 13.75
C HIS A 38 1.61 -1.53 12.25
N ALA A 39 0.73 -0.94 11.45
CA ALA A 39 0.75 -1.07 10.00
C ALA A 39 2.08 -0.60 9.40
N ALA A 40 2.61 0.54 9.86
CA ALA A 40 3.92 1.04 9.43
C ALA A 40 5.04 0.04 9.70
N ARG A 41 5.04 -0.60 10.87
CA ARG A 41 6.04 -1.62 11.21
C ARG A 41 5.92 -2.85 10.31
N LEU A 42 4.71 -3.36 10.09
CA LEU A 42 4.48 -4.50 9.18
C LEU A 42 4.91 -4.17 7.75
N MET A 43 4.61 -2.95 7.29
CA MET A 43 4.97 -2.44 5.98
C MET A 43 6.48 -2.28 5.79
N GLU A 44 7.18 -1.76 6.81
CA GLU A 44 8.63 -1.60 6.82
C GLU A 44 9.33 -2.96 6.72
N LEU A 45 8.92 -3.92 7.56
CA LEU A 45 9.46 -5.28 7.62
C LEU A 45 9.00 -6.18 6.47
N LYS A 46 8.06 -5.71 5.64
CA LYS A 46 7.42 -6.49 4.56
C LYS A 46 6.73 -7.76 5.09
N GLU A 47 6.15 -7.71 6.30
CA GLU A 47 5.28 -8.75 6.83
C GLU A 47 3.88 -8.61 6.18
N LEU A 48 3.81 -8.91 4.88
CA LEU A 48 2.67 -8.52 4.04
C LEU A 48 1.41 -9.35 4.28
N GLN A 49 1.54 -10.65 4.53
CA GLN A 49 0.39 -11.49 4.89
C GLN A 49 -0.22 -11.03 6.23
N GLU A 50 0.62 -10.75 7.23
CA GLU A 50 0.17 -10.19 8.50
C GLU A 50 -0.47 -8.81 8.33
N LEU A 51 0.09 -7.95 7.48
CA LEU A 51 -0.49 -6.65 7.15
C LEU A 51 -1.88 -6.82 6.53
N VAL A 52 -2.05 -7.74 5.59
CA VAL A 52 -3.33 -7.97 4.94
C VAL A 52 -4.36 -8.53 5.93
N ALA A 53 -3.98 -9.50 6.74
CA ALA A 53 -4.84 -10.03 7.81
C ALA A 53 -5.26 -8.93 8.79
N PHE A 54 -4.30 -8.07 9.19
CA PHE A 54 -4.55 -6.91 10.05
C PHE A 54 -5.55 -5.93 9.42
N VAL A 55 -5.35 -5.53 8.16
CA VAL A 55 -6.24 -4.60 7.44
C VAL A 55 -7.64 -5.18 7.31
N LYS A 56 -7.76 -6.46 6.91
CA LYS A 56 -9.05 -7.16 6.76
C LYS A 56 -9.77 -7.31 8.11
N GLY A 57 -9.04 -7.46 9.22
CA GLY A 57 -9.59 -7.72 10.54
C GLY A 57 -9.99 -6.49 11.37
N THR A 58 -9.49 -5.28 11.04
CA THR A 58 -9.55 -4.13 11.98
C THR A 58 -10.34 -2.91 11.49
N GLN A 59 -10.97 -2.97 10.30
CA GLN A 59 -11.56 -1.80 9.63
C GLN A 59 -10.58 -0.62 9.48
N PHE A 60 -9.27 -0.91 9.54
CA PHE A 60 -8.22 0.09 9.42
C PHE A 60 -8.28 0.76 8.05
N ASP A 61 -8.29 2.10 8.03
CA ASP A 61 -8.32 2.88 6.80
C ASP A 61 -6.95 2.86 6.11
N PHE A 62 -6.71 1.73 5.44
CA PHE A 62 -5.42 1.41 4.86
C PHE A 62 -5.07 2.33 3.69
N ILE A 63 -6.06 2.78 2.92
CA ILE A 63 -5.85 3.73 1.82
C ILE A 63 -5.33 5.07 2.33
N ASN A 64 -5.95 5.63 3.38
CA ASN A 64 -5.48 6.89 3.95
C ASN A 64 -4.12 6.73 4.65
N PHE A 65 -3.90 5.60 5.33
CA PHE A 65 -2.59 5.26 5.86
C PHE A 65 -1.51 5.24 4.77
N LEU A 66 -1.72 4.50 3.68
CA LEU A 66 -0.77 4.38 2.57
C LEU A 66 -0.43 5.75 2.00
N LYS A 67 -1.42 6.61 1.73
CA LYS A 67 -1.19 7.99 1.24
C LYS A 67 -0.22 8.78 2.13
N SER A 68 -0.24 8.57 3.44
CA SER A 68 0.63 9.26 4.41
C SER A 68 2.04 8.65 4.55
N GLU A 69 2.24 7.44 4.02
CA GLU A 69 3.45 6.61 4.21
C GLU A 69 4.27 6.39 2.93
N LYS A 70 3.87 6.98 1.79
CA LYS A 70 4.52 6.83 0.47
C LYS A 70 6.05 6.89 0.49
N SER A 71 6.61 7.84 1.24
CA SER A 71 8.05 8.10 1.29
C SER A 71 8.71 7.63 2.59
N LYS A 72 8.01 6.78 3.36
CA LYS A 72 8.42 6.29 4.67
C LYS A 72 8.39 4.76 4.67
N SER A 73 7.50 4.13 5.45
CA SER A 73 7.40 2.67 5.59
C SER A 73 7.03 1.95 4.28
N ALA A 74 6.32 2.62 3.37
CA ALA A 74 5.96 2.09 2.05
C ALA A 74 7.03 2.34 0.97
N ARG A 75 8.18 2.94 1.30
CA ARG A 75 9.24 3.18 0.32
C ARG A 75 9.84 1.87 -0.16
N LEU A 76 10.06 1.75 -1.47
CA LEU A 76 10.89 0.72 -2.08
C LEU A 76 12.25 1.32 -2.42
N GLU A 77 13.32 0.57 -2.19
CA GLU A 77 14.69 1.03 -2.48
C GLU A 77 15.02 0.86 -3.96
N ASP A 78 14.84 -0.36 -4.46
CA ASP A 78 14.99 -0.73 -5.86
C ASP A 78 14.10 -1.94 -6.19
N PHE A 79 13.86 -2.16 -7.48
CA PHE A 79 12.99 -3.24 -7.96
C PHE A 79 13.50 -4.64 -7.62
N SER A 80 14.82 -4.85 -7.58
CA SER A 80 15.39 -6.18 -7.32
C SER A 80 15.16 -6.59 -5.86
N ALA A 81 15.57 -5.72 -4.94
CA ALA A 81 15.36 -5.95 -3.51
C ALA A 81 13.87 -6.12 -3.21
N ALA A 82 13.02 -5.29 -3.83
CA ALA A 82 11.58 -5.37 -3.67
C ALA A 82 11.00 -6.70 -4.18
N LEU A 83 11.28 -7.09 -5.44
CA LEU A 83 10.78 -8.34 -6.03
C LEU A 83 11.20 -9.56 -5.20
N ARG A 84 12.46 -9.62 -4.77
CA ARG A 84 12.98 -10.72 -3.96
C ARG A 84 12.30 -10.80 -2.59
N VAL A 85 12.27 -9.69 -1.85
CA VAL A 85 11.73 -9.69 -0.47
C VAL A 85 10.22 -9.90 -0.48
N ILE A 86 9.51 -9.20 -1.37
CA ILE A 86 8.04 -9.27 -1.45
C ILE A 86 7.60 -10.64 -2.00
N GLY A 87 8.29 -11.16 -3.02
CA GLY A 87 8.02 -12.50 -3.55
C GLY A 87 8.15 -13.59 -2.47
N GLN A 88 9.22 -13.54 -1.67
CA GLN A 88 9.43 -14.47 -0.56
C GLN A 88 8.38 -14.33 0.55
N LYS A 89 7.94 -13.11 0.85
CA LYS A 89 7.01 -12.82 1.95
C LYS A 89 5.55 -13.11 1.62
N LEU A 90 5.17 -13.04 0.35
CA LEU A 90 3.81 -13.35 -0.08
C LEU A 90 3.65 -14.82 -0.49
N ASP A 91 4.68 -15.44 -1.07
CA ASP A 91 4.62 -16.79 -1.64
C ASP A 91 3.39 -16.95 -2.59
N VAL A 92 3.48 -16.35 -3.77
CA VAL A 92 2.36 -16.29 -4.74
C VAL A 92 2.02 -17.63 -5.40
N GLU A 93 2.84 -18.66 -5.17
CA GLU A 93 2.54 -20.04 -5.58
C GLU A 93 1.44 -20.64 -4.68
N LEU A 94 1.31 -20.15 -3.45
CA LEU A 94 0.21 -20.49 -2.57
C LEU A 94 -1.02 -19.62 -2.86
N ALA A 95 -2.20 -20.24 -2.82
CA ALA A 95 -3.46 -19.55 -3.13
C ALA A 95 -3.73 -18.35 -2.20
N GLU A 96 -3.41 -18.47 -0.91
CA GLU A 96 -3.54 -17.38 0.07
C GLU A 96 -2.58 -16.23 -0.23
N GLY A 97 -1.30 -16.55 -0.48
CA GLY A 97 -0.28 -15.60 -0.88
C GLY A 97 -0.65 -14.81 -2.13
N ARG A 98 -1.21 -15.51 -3.14
CA ARG A 98 -1.74 -14.90 -4.35
C ARG A 98 -2.92 -13.96 -4.07
N GLN A 99 -3.87 -14.37 -3.22
CA GLN A 99 -5.01 -13.53 -2.85
C GLN A 99 -4.59 -12.27 -2.09
N ASP A 100 -3.59 -12.38 -1.22
CA ASP A 100 -3.05 -11.24 -0.48
C ASP A 100 -2.26 -10.29 -1.39
N ALA A 101 -1.52 -10.83 -2.36
CA ALA A 101 -0.87 -10.03 -3.40
C ALA A 101 -1.89 -9.24 -4.24
N GLU A 102 -2.98 -9.88 -4.67
CA GLU A 102 -4.08 -9.24 -5.43
C GLU A 102 -4.78 -8.16 -4.61
N PHE A 103 -5.04 -8.44 -3.33
CA PHE A 103 -5.61 -7.45 -2.43
C PHE A 103 -4.69 -6.23 -2.35
N LEU A 104 -3.40 -6.42 -2.06
CA LEU A 104 -2.43 -5.33 -1.98
C LEU A 104 -2.32 -4.57 -3.31
N LEU A 105 -2.31 -5.27 -4.44
CA LEU A 105 -2.27 -4.67 -5.77
C LEU A 105 -3.42 -3.67 -5.97
N GLY A 106 -4.64 -4.06 -5.59
CA GLY A 106 -5.81 -3.19 -5.62
C GLY A 106 -5.67 -1.94 -4.74
N GLN A 107 -5.12 -2.11 -3.53
CA GLN A 107 -4.87 -0.98 -2.61
C GLN A 107 -3.81 -0.01 -3.17
N MET A 108 -2.68 -0.55 -3.65
CA MET A 108 -1.56 0.22 -4.21
C MET A 108 -1.96 0.97 -5.47
N ARG A 109 -2.79 0.35 -6.33
CA ARG A 109 -3.37 1.01 -7.51
C ARG A 109 -4.26 2.17 -7.10
N THR A 110 -5.10 1.99 -6.09
CA THR A 110 -6.00 3.04 -5.59
C THR A 110 -5.25 4.26 -5.07
N VAL A 111 -4.10 4.08 -4.42
CA VAL A 111 -3.24 5.19 -3.97
C VAL A 111 -2.24 5.69 -5.02
N GLY A 112 -2.11 5.02 -6.16
CA GLY A 112 -1.20 5.39 -7.24
C GLY A 112 0.28 5.10 -6.94
N PHE A 113 0.58 4.05 -6.19
CA PHE A 113 1.96 3.64 -5.86
C PHE A 113 2.56 2.79 -6.97
N LYS A 114 2.97 3.44 -8.07
CA LYS A 114 3.42 2.77 -9.29
C LYS A 114 4.49 1.70 -9.06
N GLU A 115 5.49 1.94 -8.23
CA GLU A 115 6.57 0.97 -7.97
C GLU A 115 6.05 -0.31 -7.32
N TRP A 116 5.17 -0.18 -6.33
CA TRP A 116 4.49 -1.33 -5.73
C TRP A 116 3.59 -2.07 -6.71
N VAL A 117 2.85 -1.33 -7.53
CA VAL A 117 2.01 -1.92 -8.56
C VAL A 117 2.86 -2.73 -9.55
N VAL A 118 4.01 -2.20 -9.98
CA VAL A 118 4.94 -2.92 -10.86
C VAL A 118 5.45 -4.20 -10.21
N VAL A 119 5.88 -4.15 -8.94
CA VAL A 119 6.38 -5.33 -8.22
C VAL A 119 5.30 -6.39 -8.08
N LEU A 120 4.12 -6.03 -7.57
CA LEU A 120 3.02 -6.98 -7.34
C LEU A 120 2.47 -7.54 -8.66
N ALA A 121 2.30 -6.70 -9.69
CA ALA A 121 1.86 -7.15 -11.01
C ALA A 121 2.89 -8.05 -11.69
N THR A 122 4.18 -7.88 -11.42
CA THR A 122 5.24 -8.79 -11.90
C THR A 122 5.12 -10.16 -11.24
N LEU A 123 5.00 -10.20 -9.90
CA LEU A 123 4.82 -11.45 -9.15
C LEU A 123 3.55 -12.20 -9.58
N LEU A 124 2.47 -11.47 -9.88
CA LEU A 124 1.20 -12.01 -10.36
C LEU A 124 1.16 -12.29 -11.88
N ARG A 125 2.22 -11.92 -12.62
CA ARG A 125 2.30 -12.02 -14.10
C ARG A 125 1.16 -11.28 -14.83
N HIS A 126 0.73 -10.13 -14.31
CA HIS A 126 -0.32 -9.29 -14.88
C HIS A 126 0.23 -8.33 -15.95
N SER A 127 0.47 -8.85 -17.16
CA SER A 127 1.07 -8.10 -18.27
C SER A 127 0.28 -6.85 -18.67
N GLU A 128 -1.03 -6.94 -18.83
CA GLU A 128 -1.88 -5.81 -19.28
C GLU A 128 -1.73 -4.57 -18.39
N MET A 129 -1.67 -4.77 -17.08
CA MET A 129 -1.52 -3.69 -16.10
C MET A 129 -0.12 -3.05 -16.19
N LEU A 130 0.92 -3.87 -16.36
CA LEU A 130 2.28 -3.37 -16.56
C LEU A 130 2.40 -2.56 -17.86
N LEU A 131 1.81 -3.05 -18.95
CA LEU A 131 1.80 -2.35 -20.23
C LEU A 131 1.13 -0.98 -20.13
N GLU A 132 0.00 -0.86 -19.44
CA GLU A 132 -0.67 0.42 -19.19
C GLU A 132 0.27 1.42 -18.48
N ILE A 133 0.96 0.95 -17.44
CA ILE A 133 1.87 1.79 -16.65
C ILE A 133 3.09 2.21 -17.46
N PHE A 134 3.74 1.27 -18.15
CA PHE A 134 4.98 1.51 -18.87
C PHE A 134 4.80 2.38 -20.11
N ARG A 135 3.66 2.25 -20.82
CA ARG A 135 3.29 3.18 -21.90
C ARG A 135 3.15 4.63 -21.41
N GLY A 136 2.69 4.81 -20.17
CA GLY A 136 2.57 6.12 -19.54
C GLY A 136 3.86 6.64 -18.87
N ASP A 137 4.87 5.80 -18.68
CA ASP A 137 6.06 6.12 -17.88
C ASP A 137 7.29 5.31 -18.35
N THR A 138 7.92 5.76 -19.44
CA THR A 138 9.07 5.06 -20.05
C THR A 138 10.28 4.98 -19.13
N ARG A 139 10.46 5.95 -18.23
CA ARG A 139 11.54 5.93 -17.24
C ARG A 139 11.39 4.77 -16.25
N LEU A 140 10.15 4.48 -15.85
CA LEU A 140 9.85 3.36 -14.97
C LEU A 140 10.12 2.03 -15.66
N TRP A 141 9.77 1.94 -16.96
CA TRP A 141 10.12 0.81 -17.80
C TRP A 141 11.64 0.61 -17.88
N ASP A 142 12.42 1.66 -18.16
CA ASP A 142 13.88 1.56 -18.29
C ASP A 142 14.52 1.05 -16.99
N ALA A 143 14.07 1.55 -15.84
CA ALA A 143 14.55 1.11 -14.53
C ALA A 143 14.18 -0.36 -14.24
N TYR A 144 12.94 -0.76 -14.56
CA TYR A 144 12.43 -2.11 -14.37
C TYR A 144 13.12 -3.13 -15.27
N SER A 145 13.13 -2.89 -16.59
CA SER A 145 13.71 -3.80 -17.58
C SER A 145 15.19 -4.02 -17.34
N LYS A 146 15.95 -2.94 -17.07
CA LYS A 146 17.36 -3.03 -16.69
C LYS A 146 17.57 -3.88 -15.45
N THR A 147 16.70 -3.74 -14.44
CA THR A 147 16.80 -4.54 -13.21
C THR A 147 16.68 -6.04 -13.51
N LEU A 148 15.69 -6.43 -14.30
CA LEU A 148 15.47 -7.83 -14.65
C LEU A 148 16.55 -8.38 -15.58
N GLN A 149 17.09 -7.58 -16.50
CA GLN A 149 18.15 -8.00 -17.43
C GLN A 149 19.53 -8.14 -16.75
N THR A 150 19.81 -7.36 -15.71
CA THR A 150 21.16 -7.28 -15.12
C THR A 150 21.40 -8.34 -14.04
N GLN A 151 20.36 -8.94 -13.48
CA GLN A 151 20.52 -9.85 -12.34
C GLN A 151 20.04 -11.27 -12.64
N ASP A 152 20.95 -12.23 -12.48
CA ASP A 152 20.74 -13.66 -12.78
C ASP A 152 19.61 -14.31 -11.96
N ASN A 153 19.25 -13.72 -10.82
CA ASN A 153 18.17 -14.23 -9.96
C ASN A 153 16.76 -13.94 -10.52
N PHE A 154 16.64 -13.25 -11.66
CA PHE A 154 15.35 -12.94 -12.30
C PHE A 154 15.13 -13.64 -13.64
N LEU A 155 15.91 -14.68 -13.95
CA LEU A 155 15.72 -15.49 -15.16
C LEU A 155 14.30 -16.07 -15.28
N GLU A 156 13.61 -16.33 -14.15
CA GLU A 156 12.22 -16.76 -14.16
C GLU A 156 11.25 -15.75 -14.81
N TYR A 157 11.63 -14.47 -14.88
CA TYR A 157 10.85 -13.40 -15.51
C TYR A 157 11.28 -13.12 -16.95
N GLU A 158 12.26 -13.84 -17.51
CA GLU A 158 12.81 -13.54 -18.83
C GLU A 158 11.74 -13.63 -19.93
N ASP A 159 11.01 -14.74 -20.03
CA ASP A 159 9.92 -14.92 -21.00
C ASP A 159 8.83 -13.85 -20.86
N PHE A 160 8.54 -13.46 -19.62
CA PHE A 160 7.55 -12.43 -19.31
C PHE A 160 8.03 -11.04 -19.73
N LEU A 161 9.31 -10.75 -19.49
CA LEU A 161 9.94 -9.50 -19.91
C LEU A 161 10.00 -9.38 -21.43
N LEU A 162 10.32 -10.47 -22.13
CA LEU A 162 10.31 -10.51 -23.60
C LEU A 162 8.91 -10.24 -24.17
N THR A 163 7.88 -10.82 -23.55
CA THR A 163 6.49 -10.56 -23.92
C THR A 163 6.13 -9.07 -23.76
N LEU A 164 6.52 -8.46 -22.63
CA LEU A 164 6.29 -7.04 -22.38
C LEU A 164 7.02 -6.15 -23.40
N GLU A 165 8.27 -6.46 -23.73
CA GLU A 165 9.05 -5.73 -24.73
C GLU A 165 8.37 -5.76 -26.10
N GLN A 166 7.96 -6.95 -26.53
CA GLN A 166 7.25 -7.14 -27.79
C GLN A 166 5.97 -6.29 -27.84
N ASP A 167 5.16 -6.34 -26.78
CA ASP A 167 3.88 -5.61 -26.69
C ASP A 167 4.03 -4.10 -26.49
N LEU A 168 5.20 -3.65 -26.02
CA LEU A 168 5.60 -2.25 -26.01
C LEU A 168 6.20 -1.78 -27.35
N GLY A 169 6.47 -2.70 -28.28
CA GLY A 169 7.12 -2.40 -29.55
C GLY A 169 8.62 -2.08 -29.40
N ILE A 170 9.26 -2.62 -28.36
CA ILE A 170 10.68 -2.42 -28.06
C ILE A 170 11.45 -3.60 -28.65
N THR A 171 12.28 -3.33 -29.66
CA THR A 171 13.21 -4.32 -30.21
C THR A 171 14.50 -4.27 -29.41
N ARG A 172 14.89 -5.36 -28.76
CA ARG A 172 16.27 -5.50 -28.25
C ARG A 172 17.19 -5.50 -29.47
N GLU A 173 18.04 -4.49 -29.61
CA GLU A 173 19.17 -4.59 -30.52
C GLU A 173 20.06 -5.73 -29.98
N ILE A 174 19.96 -6.89 -30.62
CA ILE A 174 20.90 -7.97 -30.41
C ILE A 174 22.23 -7.43 -30.92
N SER A 175 23.09 -6.98 -30.01
CA SER A 175 24.48 -6.70 -30.34
C SER A 175 25.13 -8.03 -30.71
N GLU A 176 25.04 -8.41 -31.99
CA GLU A 176 25.92 -9.40 -32.60
C GLU A 176 27.35 -8.90 -32.38
N SER A 177 28.02 -9.51 -31.41
CA SER A 177 29.46 -9.36 -31.26
C SER A 177 30.09 -10.30 -32.28
N GLU A 178 30.55 -9.75 -33.41
CA GLU A 178 31.43 -10.41 -34.36
C GLU A 178 32.76 -10.83 -33.71
#